data_AF-A0A1B6H611-F1
#
_entry.id   AF-A0A1B6H611-F1
#
_cell.length_a   1.000
_cell.length_b   1.000
_cell.length_c   1.000
_cell.angle_alpha   90.00
_cell.angle_beta   90.00
_cell.angle_gamma   90.00
#
_symmetry.space_group_name_H-M   'P 1'
#
loop_
_entity.id
_entity.type
_entity.pdbx_description
1 polymer ?
#
loop_
_entity_poly.entity_id
_entity_poly.type
_entity_poly.pdbx_seq_one_letter_code
_entity_poly.pdbx_strand_id
1 'polypeptide(L)'
;YSCDALFVYEELGVHEVLLESNPLKCDSSQLVDPKTLALALSASDLQLGHRYRYCVVLLEGGGNDESALVLGCSEIIPLLPTVKSNSLPGSKSGSYITSLDANLTDLGTMTVSAEIWKDQTDPHCLLTVTVFVTGTLVAQRHLNCSLPWTLIHGLPQGPYQVCATLGDFPPTESKTKCLTVTQPLGAHANTTLNLVLIILLFLLSTVLILAVYHAIRKILKRPKNHQCFLPVAQTEDQHARWPENLS
;
A
#
# COMPACT_ATOMS: atom_id res chain seq x y z
N TYR A 1 18.82 -14.36 -37.48
CA TYR A 1 18.35 -13.44 -36.45
C TYR A 1 19.04 -13.78 -35.14
N SER A 2 19.20 -12.81 -34.25
CA SER A 2 19.61 -13.03 -32.86
C SER A 2 18.51 -12.61 -31.90
N CYS A 3 18.52 -13.12 -30.68
CA CYS A 3 17.61 -12.68 -29.62
C CYS A 3 18.31 -11.64 -28.73
N ASP A 4 17.53 -10.73 -28.14
CA ASP A 4 18.01 -9.73 -27.18
C ASP A 4 17.36 -9.87 -25.79
N ALA A 5 16.04 -9.97 -25.74
CA ALA A 5 15.28 -10.03 -24.49
C ALA A 5 13.98 -10.82 -24.63
N LEU A 6 13.47 -11.30 -23.50
CA LEU A 6 12.13 -11.82 -23.34
C LEU A 6 11.36 -10.98 -22.31
N PHE A 7 10.18 -10.52 -22.71
CA PHE A 7 9.23 -9.86 -21.83
C PHE A 7 8.06 -10.79 -21.49
N VAL A 8 7.66 -10.78 -20.22
CA VAL A 8 6.52 -11.55 -19.72
C VAL A 8 5.46 -10.58 -19.21
N TYR A 9 4.29 -10.61 -19.82
CA TYR A 9 3.14 -9.79 -19.43
C TYR A 9 2.08 -10.66 -18.76
N GLU A 10 1.44 -10.14 -17.72
CA GLU A 10 0.27 -10.72 -17.07
C GLU A 10 -0.99 -9.98 -17.50
N GLU A 11 -2.03 -10.73 -17.86
CA GLU A 11 -3.34 -10.18 -18.19
C GLU A 11 -4.18 -10.01 -16.92
N LEU A 12 -4.46 -8.75 -16.57
CA LEU A 12 -5.34 -8.35 -15.47
C LEU A 12 -6.61 -7.71 -16.05
N GLY A 13 -7.57 -8.54 -16.42
CA GLY A 13 -8.84 -8.11 -16.99
C GLY A 13 -8.70 -7.62 -18.44
N VAL A 14 -8.63 -6.29 -18.62
CA VAL A 14 -8.45 -5.64 -19.95
C VAL A 14 -7.05 -5.05 -20.13
N HIS A 15 -6.18 -5.14 -19.12
CA HIS A 15 -4.85 -4.57 -19.15
C HIS A 15 -3.78 -5.67 -19.10
N GLU A 16 -2.69 -5.46 -19.84
CA GLU A 16 -1.48 -6.27 -19.77
C GLU A 16 -0.41 -5.51 -18.98
N VAL A 17 0.14 -6.14 -17.95
CA VAL A 17 1.17 -5.55 -17.08
C VAL A 17 2.47 -6.33 -17.25
N LEU A 18 3.57 -5.62 -17.51
CA LEU A 18 4.89 -6.23 -17.59
C LEU A 18 5.31 -6.73 -16.20
N LEU A 19 5.53 -8.04 -16.07
CA LEU A 19 6.03 -8.67 -14.84
C LEU A 19 7.54 -8.80 -14.85
N GLU A 20 8.08 -9.32 -15.96
CA GLU A 20 9.49 -9.73 -16.00
C GLU A 20 10.12 -9.37 -17.34
N SER A 21 11.39 -8.98 -17.27
CA SER A 21 12.25 -8.66 -18.42
C SER A 21 13.54 -9.45 -18.28
N ASN A 22 13.65 -10.53 -19.03
CA ASN A 22 14.78 -11.43 -18.99
C ASN A 22 15.71 -11.19 -20.18
N PRO A 23 17.01 -10.91 -19.98
CA PRO A 23 17.96 -10.82 -21.08
C PRO A 23 18.09 -12.20 -21.74
N LEU A 24 17.98 -12.23 -23.07
CA LEU A 24 18.00 -13.46 -23.84
C LEU A 24 19.03 -13.36 -24.95
N LYS A 25 20.03 -14.24 -24.94
CA LYS A 25 21.04 -14.29 -25.99
C LYS A 25 20.89 -15.59 -26.79
N CYS A 26 20.44 -15.45 -28.03
CA CYS A 26 20.35 -16.56 -28.97
C CYS A 26 20.93 -16.14 -30.32
N ASP A 27 21.46 -17.10 -31.07
CA ASP A 27 21.89 -16.91 -32.46
C ASP A 27 21.29 -18.03 -33.30
N SER A 28 20.46 -17.67 -34.28
CA SER A 28 19.77 -18.63 -35.13
C SER A 28 20.71 -19.58 -35.88
N SER A 29 21.96 -19.15 -36.15
CA SER A 29 22.94 -19.98 -36.84
C SER A 29 23.51 -21.12 -35.98
N GLN A 30 23.39 -20.99 -34.65
CA GLN A 30 23.91 -21.93 -33.66
C GLN A 30 22.80 -22.84 -33.09
N LEU A 31 21.53 -22.60 -33.45
CA LEU A 31 20.40 -23.42 -33.05
C LEU A 31 20.32 -24.69 -33.92
N VAL A 32 19.94 -25.80 -33.30
CA VAL A 32 19.70 -27.09 -33.99
C VAL A 32 18.57 -26.95 -35.00
N ASP A 33 17.55 -26.16 -34.68
CA ASP A 33 16.49 -25.74 -35.60
C ASP A 33 16.29 -24.21 -35.50
N PRO A 34 16.57 -23.44 -36.57
CA PRO A 34 16.45 -21.98 -36.56
C PRO A 34 15.00 -21.48 -36.53
N LYS A 35 13.99 -22.35 -36.54
CA LYS A 35 12.57 -21.97 -36.42
C LYS A 35 11.99 -22.21 -35.04
N THR A 36 12.69 -22.95 -34.18
CA THR A 36 12.21 -23.27 -32.83
C THR A 36 13.22 -22.82 -31.79
N LEU A 37 12.72 -22.11 -30.78
CA LEU A 37 13.52 -21.59 -29.69
C LEU A 37 12.97 -22.13 -28.37
N ALA A 38 13.74 -23.00 -27.72
CA ALA A 38 13.41 -23.52 -26.40
C ALA A 38 13.92 -22.55 -25.33
N LEU A 39 13.00 -22.05 -24.50
CA LEU A 39 13.31 -21.11 -23.41
C LEU A 39 12.90 -21.73 -22.08
N ALA A 40 13.75 -21.58 -21.07
CA ALA A 40 13.46 -21.96 -19.69
C ALA A 40 13.37 -20.67 -18.86
N LEU A 41 12.26 -20.51 -18.15
CA LEU A 41 11.98 -19.34 -17.32
C LEU A 41 11.85 -19.74 -15.87
N SER A 42 12.38 -18.90 -14.99
CA SER A 42 12.19 -19.04 -13.56
C SER A 42 10.74 -18.70 -13.23
N ALA A 43 10.00 -19.64 -12.65
CA ALA A 43 8.59 -19.44 -12.31
C ALA A 43 8.37 -18.76 -10.95
N SER A 44 9.31 -17.91 -10.49
CA SER A 44 9.22 -17.27 -9.18
C SER A 44 8.04 -16.32 -9.06
N ASP A 45 7.77 -15.57 -10.13
CA ASP A 45 6.78 -14.48 -10.15
C ASP A 45 5.52 -14.86 -10.95
N LEU A 46 5.50 -16.07 -11.51
CA LEU A 46 4.38 -16.62 -12.28
C LEU A 46 3.42 -17.41 -11.38
N GLN A 47 2.13 -17.09 -11.47
CA GLN A 47 1.08 -17.69 -10.65
C GLN A 47 0.23 -18.67 -11.45
N LEU A 48 -0.13 -19.80 -10.82
CA LEU A 48 -1.01 -20.79 -11.43
C LEU A 48 -2.41 -20.21 -11.64
N GLY A 49 -3.05 -20.53 -12.77
CA GLY A 49 -4.39 -20.05 -13.12
C GLY A 49 -4.42 -18.64 -13.72
N HIS A 50 -3.32 -17.90 -13.66
CA HIS A 50 -3.17 -16.60 -14.29
C HIS A 50 -2.81 -16.75 -15.77
N ARG A 51 -2.90 -15.64 -16.51
CA ARG A 51 -2.84 -15.61 -17.98
C ARG A 51 -1.67 -14.73 -18.41
N TYR A 52 -0.80 -15.27 -19.25
CA TYR A 52 0.47 -14.63 -19.58
C TYR A 52 0.71 -14.53 -21.08
N ARG A 53 1.37 -13.45 -21.52
CA ARG A 53 1.88 -13.26 -22.87
C ARG A 53 3.40 -13.13 -22.83
N TYR A 54 4.06 -13.87 -23.72
CA TYR A 54 5.51 -13.91 -23.82
C TYR A 54 5.94 -13.25 -25.12
N CYS A 55 6.78 -12.21 -25.04
CA CYS A 55 7.27 -11.48 -26.20
C CYS A 55 8.79 -11.55 -26.29
N VAL A 56 9.29 -12.13 -27.38
CA VAL A 56 10.74 -12.21 -27.68
C VAL A 56 11.12 -11.03 -28.57
N VAL A 57 12.18 -10.33 -28.18
CA VAL A 57 12.84 -9.33 -29.02
C VAL A 57 13.86 -10.03 -29.91
N LEU A 58 13.67 -9.91 -31.21
CA LEU A 58 14.55 -10.45 -32.24
C LEU A 58 15.25 -9.30 -32.96
N LEU A 59 16.52 -9.50 -33.25
CA LEU A 59 17.37 -8.64 -34.05
C LEU A 59 17.60 -9.32 -35.40
N GLU A 60 17.08 -8.72 -36.45
CA GLU A 60 17.34 -9.16 -37.82
C GLU A 60 18.53 -8.37 -38.37
N GLY A 61 19.71 -9.00 -38.40
CA GLY A 61 20.96 -8.41 -38.88
C GLY A 61 21.45 -9.11 -40.14
N GLY A 62 21.31 -8.44 -41.28
CA GLY A 62 21.87 -8.85 -42.57
C GLY A 62 23.02 -7.93 -42.97
N GLY A 63 24.24 -8.23 -42.53
CA GLY A 63 25.50 -7.78 -43.14
C GLY A 63 25.80 -6.28 -43.33
N ASN A 64 24.89 -5.36 -42.97
CA ASN A 64 25.07 -3.91 -43.05
C ASN A 64 24.30 -3.26 -41.89
N ASP A 65 24.82 -2.15 -41.36
CA ASP A 65 24.63 -1.61 -39.99
C ASP A 65 23.20 -1.18 -39.54
N GLU A 66 22.14 -1.70 -40.14
CA GLU A 66 20.75 -1.43 -39.76
C GLU A 66 20.11 -2.73 -39.24
N SER A 67 20.25 -3.00 -37.94
CA SER A 67 19.56 -4.14 -37.31
C SER A 67 18.10 -3.76 -37.06
N ALA A 68 17.17 -4.46 -37.70
CA ALA A 68 15.76 -4.25 -37.44
C ALA A 68 15.36 -4.99 -36.15
N LEU A 69 14.77 -4.25 -35.21
CA LEU A 69 14.17 -4.81 -33.99
C LEU A 69 12.76 -5.30 -34.32
N VAL A 70 12.53 -6.60 -34.15
CA VAL A 70 11.23 -7.25 -34.39
C VAL A 70 10.77 -7.89 -33.10
N LEU A 71 9.53 -7.60 -32.69
CA LEU A 71 8.92 -8.20 -31.50
C LEU A 71 8.01 -9.37 -31.91
N GLY A 72 8.31 -10.57 -31.44
CA GLY A 72 7.47 -11.76 -31.63
C GLY A 72 6.74 -12.11 -30.33
N CYS A 73 5.43 -11.89 -30.28
CA CYS A 73 4.62 -12.22 -29.11
C CYS A 73 3.82 -13.51 -29.30
N SER A 74 3.66 -14.26 -28.22
CA SER A 74 2.72 -15.36 -28.13
C SER A 74 1.27 -14.85 -28.01
N GLU A 75 0.34 -15.76 -28.25
CA GLU A 75 -1.01 -15.60 -27.72
C GLU A 75 -1.00 -15.61 -26.17
N ILE A 76 -2.12 -15.25 -25.56
CA ILE A 76 -2.27 -15.29 -24.11
C ILE A 76 -2.47 -16.75 -23.66
N ILE A 77 -1.56 -17.23 -22.82
CA ILE A 77 -1.49 -18.61 -22.37
C ILE A 77 -1.82 -18.67 -20.87
N PRO A 78 -2.87 -19.41 -20.46
CA PRO A 78 -3.12 -19.66 -19.06
C PRO A 78 -2.08 -20.62 -18.49
N LEU A 79 -1.50 -20.28 -17.33
CA LEU A 79 -0.56 -21.17 -16.66
C LEU A 79 -1.31 -22.29 -15.95
N LEU A 80 -1.29 -23.47 -16.58
CA LEU A 80 -1.94 -24.65 -16.07
C LEU A 80 -0.94 -25.58 -15.37
N PRO A 81 -1.33 -26.26 -14.29
CA PRO A 81 -0.50 -27.28 -13.67
C PRO A 81 -0.29 -28.44 -14.65
N THR A 82 0.97 -28.74 -14.97
CA THR A 82 1.28 -29.86 -15.88
C THR A 82 0.99 -31.19 -15.17
N VAL A 83 -0.05 -31.89 -15.61
CA VAL A 83 -0.40 -33.22 -15.12
C VAL A 83 0.66 -34.22 -15.62
N LYS A 84 1.37 -34.86 -14.66
CA LYS A 84 2.45 -35.87 -14.82
C LYS A 84 3.83 -35.34 -15.24
N SER A 85 4.60 -34.85 -14.27
CA SER A 85 6.06 -34.91 -14.32
C SER A 85 6.52 -36.17 -13.57
N ASN A 86 6.84 -37.24 -14.31
CA ASN A 86 7.53 -38.41 -13.78
C ASN A 86 9.06 -38.16 -13.82
N SER A 87 9.73 -38.28 -12.65
CA SER A 87 11.18 -38.31 -12.33
C SER A 87 12.02 -37.02 -12.58
N LEU A 88 12.26 -36.16 -11.57
CA LEU A 88 13.33 -36.08 -10.50
C LEU A 88 14.69 -35.47 -10.96
N PRO A 89 15.43 -34.68 -10.13
CA PRO A 89 15.50 -34.70 -8.66
C PRO A 89 15.03 -33.39 -7.99
N GLY A 90 14.24 -33.54 -6.92
CA GLY A 90 13.66 -32.44 -6.13
C GLY A 90 12.14 -32.48 -6.01
N SER A 91 11.50 -33.64 -6.26
CA SER A 91 10.07 -33.83 -6.01
C SER A 91 9.78 -33.59 -4.52
N LYS A 92 9.11 -32.48 -4.20
CA LYS A 92 8.32 -32.40 -2.97
C LYS A 92 7.14 -33.36 -3.12
N SER A 93 7.40 -34.64 -2.91
CA SER A 93 6.34 -35.62 -2.66
C SER A 93 5.74 -35.27 -1.30
N GLY A 94 4.49 -34.81 -1.30
CA GLY A 94 3.77 -34.45 -0.08
C GLY A 94 2.82 -33.26 -0.24
N SER A 95 1.90 -33.13 0.70
CA SER A 95 0.98 -32.00 0.79
C SER A 95 1.74 -30.68 0.96
N TYR A 96 1.31 -29.61 0.28
CA TYR A 96 1.92 -28.28 0.39
C TYR A 96 0.85 -27.18 0.41
N ILE A 97 1.20 -26.03 0.99
CA ILE A 97 0.29 -24.87 1.11
C ILE A 97 0.36 -24.06 -0.18
N THR A 98 -0.75 -23.96 -0.92
CA THR A 98 -0.85 -23.18 -2.17
C THR A 98 -1.02 -21.70 -1.88
N SER A 99 -1.90 -21.34 -0.94
CA SER A 99 -2.13 -19.96 -0.53
C SER A 99 -2.45 -19.87 0.96
N LEU A 100 -2.21 -18.68 1.53
CA LEU A 100 -2.55 -18.35 2.91
C LEU A 100 -3.15 -16.95 2.89
N ASP A 101 -4.33 -16.81 3.48
CA ASP A 101 -5.02 -15.55 3.64
C ASP A 101 -5.36 -15.34 5.12
N ALA A 102 -5.29 -14.10 5.56
CA ALA A 102 -5.69 -13.73 6.91
C ALA A 102 -6.28 -12.32 6.92
N ASN A 103 -7.49 -12.24 7.46
CA ASN A 103 -8.25 -11.00 7.52
C ASN A 103 -8.62 -10.68 8.97
N LEU A 104 -8.45 -9.42 9.35
CA LEU A 104 -8.86 -8.92 10.66
C LEU A 104 -10.34 -8.54 10.59
N THR A 105 -11.21 -9.31 11.24
CA THR A 105 -12.66 -9.06 11.18
C THR A 105 -13.10 -8.01 12.19
N ASP A 106 -12.54 -8.05 13.41
CA ASP A 106 -12.86 -7.13 14.51
C ASP A 106 -11.61 -6.83 15.35
N LEU A 107 -11.73 -5.95 16.34
CA LEU A 107 -10.67 -5.69 17.32
C LEU A 107 -10.23 -7.00 17.98
N GLY A 108 -8.99 -7.43 17.71
CA GLY A 108 -8.41 -8.64 18.25
C GLY A 108 -9.03 -9.95 17.74
N THR A 109 -9.80 -9.91 16.64
CA THR A 109 -10.32 -11.12 15.98
C THR A 109 -9.82 -11.21 14.54
N MET A 110 -9.25 -12.37 14.20
CA MET A 110 -8.68 -12.65 12.88
C MET A 110 -9.22 -13.97 12.33
N THR A 111 -9.69 -13.94 11.09
CA THR A 111 -9.96 -15.13 10.28
C THR A 111 -8.71 -15.51 9.51
N VAL A 112 -8.30 -16.76 9.58
CA VAL A 112 -7.17 -17.30 8.80
C VAL A 112 -7.68 -18.46 7.96
N SER A 113 -7.38 -18.46 6.66
CA SER A 113 -7.71 -19.54 5.73
C SER A 113 -6.50 -19.91 4.88
N ALA A 114 -6.28 -21.19 4.68
CA ALA A 114 -5.20 -21.70 3.86
C ALA A 114 -5.76 -22.62 2.77
N GLU A 115 -5.22 -22.52 1.56
CA GLU A 115 -5.48 -23.51 0.53
C GLU A 115 -4.31 -24.51 0.52
N ILE A 116 -4.65 -25.79 0.47
CA ILE A 116 -3.69 -26.88 0.59
C ILE A 116 -3.87 -27.78 -0.62
N TRP A 117 -2.76 -28.03 -1.31
CA TRP A 117 -2.69 -29.12 -2.26
C TRP A 117 -2.39 -30.41 -1.51
N LYS A 118 -3.28 -31.39 -1.64
CA LYS A 118 -3.17 -32.68 -0.96
C LYS A 118 -2.75 -33.76 -1.95
N ASP A 119 -1.64 -34.43 -1.65
CA ASP A 119 -1.32 -35.69 -2.32
C ASP A 119 -2.19 -36.81 -1.76
N GLN A 120 -2.71 -37.68 -2.62
CA GLN A 120 -3.76 -38.67 -2.29
C GLN A 120 -3.30 -39.75 -1.29
N THR A 121 -2.01 -39.74 -0.96
CA THR A 121 -1.28 -40.71 -0.13
C THR A 121 -1.14 -40.33 1.35
N ASP A 122 -1.57 -39.12 1.77
CA ASP A 122 -1.38 -38.65 3.16
C ASP A 122 -2.71 -38.59 3.97
N PRO A 123 -3.02 -39.61 4.79
CA PRO A 123 -4.25 -39.68 5.57
C PRO A 123 -4.25 -38.76 6.81
N HIS A 124 -3.09 -38.29 7.29
CA HIS A 124 -2.96 -37.51 8.52
C HIS A 124 -2.35 -36.11 8.25
N CYS A 125 -3.02 -35.34 7.39
CA CYS A 125 -2.62 -33.97 7.11
C CYS A 125 -3.08 -33.03 8.25
N LEU A 126 -2.10 -32.54 9.03
CA LEU A 126 -2.27 -31.54 10.08
C LEU A 126 -1.65 -30.20 9.65
N LEU A 127 -2.44 -29.15 9.69
CA LEU A 127 -2.03 -27.77 9.42
C LEU A 127 -1.91 -27.02 10.75
N THR A 128 -0.73 -26.46 11.05
CA THR A 128 -0.54 -25.62 12.23
C THR A 128 -0.43 -24.17 11.82
N VAL A 129 -1.36 -23.34 12.30
CA VAL A 129 -1.38 -21.89 12.13
C VAL A 129 -0.85 -21.24 13.40
N THR A 130 0.17 -20.40 13.25
CA THR A 130 0.79 -19.63 14.34
C THR A 130 0.72 -18.14 14.01
N VAL A 131 0.33 -17.33 14.99
CA VAL A 131 0.29 -15.87 14.87
C VAL A 131 1.34 -15.29 15.81
N PHE A 132 2.18 -14.43 15.27
CA PHE A 132 3.20 -13.70 16.00
C PHE A 132 2.88 -12.20 16.02
N VAL A 133 3.22 -11.53 17.12
CA VAL A 133 3.25 -10.07 17.22
C VAL A 133 4.65 -9.69 17.66
N THR A 134 5.32 -8.85 16.87
CA THR A 134 6.70 -8.41 17.13
C THR A 134 7.66 -9.57 17.48
N GLY A 135 7.52 -10.71 16.79
CA GLY A 135 8.34 -11.92 17.01
C GLY A 135 7.91 -12.81 18.19
N THR A 136 6.86 -12.45 18.94
CA THR A 136 6.32 -13.27 20.05
C THR A 136 5.11 -14.06 19.58
N LEU A 137 5.06 -15.37 19.89
CA LEU A 137 3.91 -16.21 19.55
C LEU A 137 2.72 -15.81 20.43
N VAL A 138 1.65 -15.31 19.81
CA VAL A 138 0.44 -14.87 20.50
C VAL A 138 -0.72 -15.85 20.36
N ALA A 139 -0.75 -16.64 19.29
CA ALA A 139 -1.77 -17.67 19.11
C ALA A 139 -1.26 -18.85 18.27
N GLN A 140 -1.77 -20.05 18.56
CA GLN A 140 -1.52 -21.26 17.78
C GLN A 140 -2.81 -22.09 17.66
N ARG A 141 -3.04 -22.61 16.45
CA ARG A 141 -4.18 -23.48 16.12
C ARG A 141 -3.73 -24.64 15.25
N HIS A 142 -4.22 -25.82 15.58
CA HIS A 142 -4.04 -27.03 14.77
C HIS A 142 -5.34 -27.30 14.03
N LEU A 143 -5.26 -27.44 12.71
CA LEU A 143 -6.39 -27.58 11.80
C LEU A 143 -6.24 -28.86 10.99
N ASN A 144 -7.36 -29.47 10.68
CA ASN A 144 -7.40 -30.57 9.72
C ASN A 144 -7.37 -29.99 8.30
N CYS A 145 -6.59 -30.58 7.40
CA CYS A 145 -6.51 -30.07 6.03
C CYS A 145 -7.84 -30.11 5.24
N SER A 146 -8.84 -30.85 5.72
CA SER A 146 -10.20 -30.86 5.14
C SER A 146 -11.00 -29.58 5.44
N LEU A 147 -10.68 -28.88 6.54
CA LEU A 147 -11.25 -27.58 6.90
C LEU A 147 -10.10 -26.64 7.30
N PRO A 148 -9.36 -26.10 6.32
CA PRO A 148 -8.15 -25.31 6.56
C PRO A 148 -8.47 -23.84 6.86
N TRP A 149 -9.45 -23.59 7.73
CA TRP A 149 -9.81 -22.24 8.16
C TRP A 149 -10.07 -22.19 9.67
N THR A 150 -9.80 -21.05 10.28
CA THR A 150 -10.03 -20.84 11.71
C THR A 150 -10.26 -19.38 12.07
N LEU A 151 -10.90 -19.18 13.21
CA LEU A 151 -11.16 -17.89 13.81
C LEU A 151 -10.38 -17.79 15.13
N ILE A 152 -9.58 -16.74 15.25
CA ILE A 152 -8.71 -16.49 16.41
C ILE A 152 -9.18 -15.21 17.09
N HIS A 153 -9.48 -15.29 18.38
CA HIS A 153 -9.93 -14.18 19.21
C HIS A 153 -8.87 -13.79 20.24
N GLY A 154 -9.00 -12.57 20.78
CA GLY A 154 -8.16 -12.10 21.89
C GLY A 154 -6.74 -11.74 21.49
N LEU A 155 -6.52 -11.39 20.21
CA LEU A 155 -5.20 -10.99 19.72
C LEU A 155 -4.83 -9.59 20.23
N PRO A 156 -3.58 -9.38 20.70
CA PRO A 156 -3.11 -8.07 21.15
C PRO A 156 -2.90 -7.13 19.96
N GLN A 157 -3.07 -5.83 20.17
CA GLN A 157 -2.92 -4.86 19.08
C GLN A 157 -1.48 -4.81 18.54
N GLY A 158 -1.31 -5.00 17.24
CA GLY A 158 -0.01 -4.88 16.58
C GLY A 158 -0.03 -5.37 15.13
N PRO A 159 1.10 -5.23 14.40
CA PRO A 159 1.27 -5.95 13.16
C PRO A 159 1.37 -7.44 13.46
N TYR A 160 0.54 -8.23 12.80
CA TYR A 160 0.52 -9.68 12.98
C TYR A 160 1.32 -10.34 11.88
N GLN A 161 2.16 -11.30 12.24
CA GLN A 161 2.79 -12.22 11.30
C GLN A 161 2.11 -13.58 11.46
N VAL A 162 1.39 -14.01 10.44
CA VAL A 162 0.64 -15.27 10.42
C VAL A 162 1.44 -16.27 9.60
N CYS A 163 1.81 -17.39 10.20
CA CYS A 163 2.48 -18.49 9.53
C CYS A 163 1.63 -19.76 9.59
N ALA A 164 1.64 -20.52 8.51
CA ALA A 164 0.99 -21.81 8.40
C ALA A 164 2.02 -22.87 8.00
N THR A 165 1.97 -24.02 8.67
CA THR A 165 2.94 -25.12 8.53
C THR A 165 2.22 -26.46 8.36
N LEU A 166 2.71 -27.30 7.45
CA LEU A 166 2.17 -28.65 7.21
C LEU A 166 3.07 -29.75 7.79
N GLY A 167 2.49 -30.67 8.56
CA GLY A 167 3.14 -31.88 9.07
C GLY A 167 3.80 -31.74 10.43
N ASP A 168 4.70 -32.69 10.74
CA ASP A 168 5.36 -32.80 12.05
C ASP A 168 6.46 -31.75 12.27
N PHE A 169 6.51 -31.23 13.49
CA PHE A 169 7.49 -30.26 13.96
C PHE A 169 8.85 -30.94 14.19
N PRO A 170 10.00 -30.36 13.79
CA PRO A 170 10.21 -28.99 13.32
C PRO A 170 9.89 -28.77 11.83
N PRO A 171 9.36 -27.59 11.46
CA PRO A 171 8.94 -27.31 10.10
C PRO A 171 10.13 -27.15 9.16
N THR A 172 10.10 -27.85 8.02
CA THR A 172 10.97 -27.53 6.88
C THR A 172 10.46 -26.25 6.21
N GLU A 173 11.35 -25.31 5.86
CA GLU A 173 11.00 -24.03 5.20
C GLU A 173 10.08 -24.21 3.98
N SER A 174 10.25 -25.33 3.28
CA SER A 174 9.47 -25.74 2.11
C SER A 174 7.99 -26.04 2.37
N LYS A 175 7.57 -26.19 3.64
CA LYS A 175 6.21 -26.52 4.09
C LYS A 175 5.59 -25.40 4.94
N THR A 176 6.24 -24.23 4.99
CA THR A 176 5.80 -23.08 5.78
C THR A 176 5.49 -21.91 4.86
N LYS A 177 4.34 -21.26 5.04
CA LYS A 177 4.03 -19.98 4.40
C LYS A 177 3.70 -18.96 5.48
N CYS A 178 4.22 -17.75 5.33
CA CYS A 178 3.97 -16.64 6.26
C CYS A 178 3.49 -15.40 5.50
N LEU A 179 2.63 -14.62 6.14
CA LEU A 179 2.16 -13.32 5.67
C LEU A 179 2.10 -12.33 6.84
N THR A 180 2.09 -11.04 6.52
CA THR A 180 1.97 -9.97 7.51
C THR A 180 0.63 -9.26 7.35
N VAL A 181 -0.18 -9.23 8.41
CA VAL A 181 -1.44 -8.48 8.47
C VAL A 181 -1.20 -7.20 9.27
N THR A 182 -1.26 -6.07 8.58
CA THR A 182 -1.29 -4.76 9.24
C THR A 182 -2.73 -4.29 9.33
N GLN A 183 -3.16 -3.92 10.53
CA GLN A 183 -4.44 -3.25 10.68
C GLN A 183 -4.34 -1.88 9.98
N PRO A 184 -5.27 -1.50 9.08
CA PRO A 184 -5.38 -0.12 8.68
C PRO A 184 -5.68 0.66 9.94
N LEU A 185 -4.75 1.52 10.38
CA LEU A 185 -4.98 2.42 11.51
C LEU A 185 -6.30 3.13 11.23
N GLY A 186 -7.34 2.77 11.98
CA GLY A 186 -8.67 3.33 11.83
C GLY A 186 -8.59 4.83 12.06
N ALA A 187 -8.45 5.59 10.98
CA ALA A 187 -8.61 7.03 10.93
C ALA A 187 -10.09 7.43 11.11
N HIS A 188 -10.82 6.73 11.97
CA HIS A 188 -12.26 6.87 12.19
C HIS A 188 -12.61 7.31 13.61
N ALA A 189 -11.76 7.03 14.61
CA ALA A 189 -11.98 7.54 15.97
C ALA A 189 -11.53 9.01 16.12
N ASN A 190 -10.46 9.40 15.41
CA ASN A 190 -9.91 10.76 15.48
C ASN A 190 -10.53 11.73 14.46
N THR A 191 -11.21 11.25 13.41
CA THR A 191 -11.80 12.12 12.38
C THR A 191 -13.06 12.82 12.87
N THR A 192 -13.91 12.15 13.65
CA THR A 192 -15.14 12.77 14.20
C THR A 192 -14.83 13.82 15.26
N LEU A 193 -13.93 13.53 16.20
CA LEU A 193 -13.48 14.51 17.20
C LEU A 193 -12.74 15.70 16.57
N ASN A 194 -11.88 15.46 15.58
CA ASN A 194 -11.22 16.56 14.86
C ASN A 194 -12.22 17.39 14.06
N LEU A 195 -13.23 16.78 13.42
CA LEU A 195 -14.29 17.52 12.72
C LEU A 195 -15.09 18.42 13.67
N VAL A 196 -15.47 17.92 14.84
CA VAL A 196 -16.20 18.71 15.85
C VAL A 196 -15.33 19.86 16.37
N LEU A 197 -14.04 19.61 16.62
CA LEU A 197 -13.11 20.65 17.08
C LEU A 197 -12.91 21.75 16.02
N ILE A 198 -12.78 21.37 14.74
CA ILE A 198 -12.64 22.30 13.61
C ILE A 198 -13.90 23.17 13.48
N ILE A 199 -15.09 22.57 13.55
CA ILE A 199 -16.36 23.30 13.47
C ILE A 199 -16.49 24.30 14.63
N LEU A 200 -16.13 23.89 15.85
CA LEU A 200 -16.18 24.76 17.03
C LEU A 200 -15.23 25.96 16.90
N LEU A 201 -13.99 25.73 16.48
CA LEU A 201 -13.00 26.79 16.27
C LEU A 201 -13.44 27.76 15.17
N PHE A 202 -14.02 27.25 14.08
CA PHE A 202 -14.55 28.09 13.02
C PHE A 202 -15.66 29.00 13.54
N LEU A 203 -16.64 28.46 14.25
CA LEU A 203 -17.74 29.23 14.85
C LEU A 203 -17.22 30.31 15.81
N LEU A 204 -16.29 29.98 16.71
CA LEU A 204 -15.70 30.95 17.64
C LEU A 204 -14.97 32.08 16.90
N SER A 205 -14.23 31.75 15.84
CA SER A 205 -13.52 32.76 15.04
C SER A 205 -14.49 33.74 14.34
N THR A 206 -15.60 33.23 13.79
CA THR A 206 -16.60 34.08 13.11
C THR A 206 -17.29 35.04 14.08
N VAL A 207 -17.61 34.57 15.29
CA VAL A 207 -18.18 35.41 16.35
C VAL A 207 -17.19 36.50 16.77
N LEU A 208 -15.91 36.17 16.92
CA LEU A 208 -14.87 37.14 17.27
C LEU A 208 -14.73 38.22 16.20
N ILE A 209 -14.70 37.83 14.93
CA ILE A 209 -14.60 38.77 13.79
C ILE A 209 -15.82 39.70 13.76
N LEU A 210 -17.02 39.17 13.96
CA LEU A 210 -18.25 39.98 14.02
C LEU A 210 -18.23 40.95 15.22
N ALA A 211 -17.77 40.51 16.39
CA ALA A 211 -17.66 41.37 17.57
C ALA A 211 -16.68 42.52 17.34
N VAL A 212 -15.51 42.24 16.76
CA VAL A 212 -14.52 43.26 16.38
C VAL A 212 -15.08 44.21 15.33
N TYR A 213 -15.74 43.70 14.30
CA TYR A 213 -16.39 44.52 13.28
C TYR A 213 -17.44 45.47 13.89
N HIS A 214 -18.28 44.96 14.79
CA HIS A 214 -19.26 45.77 15.50
C HIS A 214 -18.61 46.81 16.43
N ALA A 215 -17.53 46.46 17.13
CA ALA A 215 -16.78 47.38 17.98
C ALA A 215 -16.14 48.51 17.16
N ILE A 216 -15.47 48.18 16.06
CA ILE A 216 -14.89 49.15 15.12
C ILE A 216 -15.98 50.05 14.55
N ARG A 217 -17.10 49.48 14.09
CA ARG A 217 -18.23 50.25 13.56
C ARG A 217 -18.84 51.16 14.63
N LYS A 218 -18.92 50.72 15.89
CA LYS A 218 -19.41 51.52 17.02
C LYS A 218 -18.46 52.67 17.35
N ILE A 219 -17.15 52.46 17.24
CA ILE A 219 -16.12 53.48 17.47
C ILE A 219 -16.12 54.51 16.32
N LEU A 220 -16.16 54.06 15.07
CA LEU A 220 -16.23 54.93 13.89
C LEU A 220 -17.54 55.72 13.79
N LYS A 221 -18.65 55.18 14.30
CA LYS A 221 -19.94 55.89 14.36
C LYS A 221 -20.10 56.80 15.58
N ARG A 222 -19.11 56.93 16.47
CA ARG A 222 -19.19 57.96 17.52
C ARG A 222 -19.15 59.34 16.84
N PRO A 223 -20.18 60.19 17.02
CA PRO A 223 -20.15 61.53 16.46
C PRO A 223 -19.00 62.30 17.12
N LYS A 224 -18.10 62.85 16.31
CA LYS A 224 -17.15 63.87 16.77
C LYS A 224 -17.97 65.10 17.16
N ASN A 225 -18.19 65.34 18.45
CA ASN A 225 -18.68 66.64 18.92
C ASN A 225 -17.59 67.67 18.62
N HIS A 226 -17.74 68.42 17.54
CA HIS A 226 -16.95 69.61 17.25
C HIS A 226 -17.38 70.70 18.25
N GLN A 227 -16.54 70.96 19.24
CA GLN A 227 -16.68 72.14 20.09
C GLN A 227 -16.30 73.37 19.26
N CYS A 228 -17.29 74.18 18.89
CA CYS A 228 -17.09 75.53 18.37
C CYS A 228 -16.50 76.41 19.48
N PHE A 229 -15.29 76.92 19.29
CA PHE A 229 -14.76 78.03 20.09
C PHE A 229 -15.10 79.35 19.39
N LEU A 230 -15.95 80.17 20.02
CA LEU A 230 -16.10 81.59 19.68
C LEU A 230 -14.92 82.38 20.30
N PRO A 231 -14.28 83.30 19.57
CA PRO A 231 -13.32 84.21 20.18
C PRO A 231 -14.07 85.25 21.03
N VAL A 232 -13.72 85.31 22.32
CA VAL A 232 -14.13 86.36 23.25
C VAL A 232 -13.47 87.67 22.82
N ALA A 233 -14.29 88.72 22.64
CA ALA A 233 -13.80 90.08 22.41
C ALA A 233 -13.00 90.55 23.63
N GLN A 234 -11.77 91.03 23.41
CA GLN A 234 -10.97 91.64 24.46
C GLN A 234 -11.58 92.99 24.83
N THR A 235 -11.98 93.13 26.08
CA THR A 235 -12.28 94.42 26.72
C THR A 235 -10.98 95.09 27.15
N GLU A 236 -10.74 96.25 26.56
CA GLU A 236 -9.79 97.27 26.95
C GLU A 236 -10.18 97.86 28.31
N ASP A 237 -9.22 97.94 29.25
CA ASP A 237 -9.07 98.92 30.34
C ASP A 237 -8.19 98.30 31.47
N GLN A 238 -6.93 98.71 31.60
CA GLN A 238 -6.46 99.85 32.42
C GLN A 238 -6.23 99.50 33.92
N HIS A 239 -5.04 99.89 34.41
CA HIS A 239 -4.56 100.05 35.81
C HIS A 239 -3.73 98.92 36.44
N ALA A 240 -2.45 99.21 36.74
CA ALA A 240 -2.02 99.51 38.12
C ALA A 240 -0.57 100.01 38.20
N ARG A 241 -0.37 100.93 39.16
CA ARG A 241 0.83 101.71 39.52
C ARG A 241 1.68 101.04 40.62
N TRP A 242 3.01 101.23 40.53
CA TRP A 242 4.06 101.37 41.58
C TRP A 242 4.31 100.21 42.57
N PRO A 243 5.55 100.07 43.13
CA PRO A 243 6.09 100.95 44.18
C PRO A 243 7.54 101.48 43.96
N GLU A 244 7.95 102.28 44.93
CA GLU A 244 9.08 103.22 45.04
C GLU A 244 10.49 102.63 45.35
N ASN A 245 11.50 103.49 45.13
CA ASN A 245 12.72 103.78 45.91
C ASN A 245 13.84 102.75 46.14
N LEU A 246 15.07 103.18 45.79
CA LEU A 246 16.41 102.99 46.41
C LEU A 246 17.41 103.43 45.30
N SER A 247 18.33 104.39 45.41
CA SER A 247 19.04 105.08 46.49
C SER A 247 19.70 106.34 45.91
#